data_AF-A0A1K1QGL4-F1
#
_entry.id   AF-A0A1K1QGL4-F1
#
_cell.length_a   1.000
_cell.length_b   1.000
_cell.length_c   1.000
_cell.angle_alpha   90.00
_cell.angle_beta   90.00
_cell.angle_gamma   90.00
#
_symmetry.space_group_name_H-M   'P 1'
#
loop_
_entity.id
_entity.type
_entity.pdbx_description
1 polymer ?
#
loop_
_entity_poly.entity_id
_entity_poly.type
_entity_poly.pdbx_seq_one_letter_code
_entity_poly.pdbx_strand_id
1 'polypeptide(L)'
;MVVGALVTAVGWWAIRRTRRPRVPTIDVAAKLRLAGTLDLLAACLRAGLPVSSALDAVADTAPPEVGEALRSTAGLLALGSGPERAWSPVRSIPGLGELAAAAIRTSRSGAAFATAAANLAELLRDELATEAEERAERAGVALALPVGLCFLPAFFCLGVLPIVLGLAARLGPLF
;
A
#
# COMPACT_ATOMS: atom_id res chain seq x y z
N MET A 1 -10.39 -10.50 -46.65
CA MET A 1 -10.12 -11.55 -45.64
C MET A 1 -8.78 -11.40 -44.93
N VAL A 2 -7.69 -11.01 -45.61
CA VAL A 2 -6.36 -10.85 -44.99
C VAL A 2 -6.31 -9.78 -43.89
N VAL A 3 -7.09 -8.69 -44.02
CA VAL A 3 -7.14 -7.61 -43.01
C VAL A 3 -7.74 -8.07 -41.68
N GLY A 4 -8.68 -9.03 -41.69
CA GLY A 4 -9.34 -9.52 -40.47
C GLY A 4 -8.44 -10.40 -39.59
N ALA A 5 -7.52 -11.16 -40.19
CA ALA A 5 -6.63 -12.07 -39.48
C ALA A 5 -5.46 -11.36 -38.76
N LEU A 6 -5.02 -10.21 -39.29
CA LEU A 6 -3.99 -9.39 -38.66
C LEU A 6 -4.49 -8.68 -37.40
N VAL A 7 -5.76 -8.27 -37.38
CA VAL A 7 -6.37 -7.57 -36.24
C VAL A 7 -6.53 -8.49 -35.03
N THR A 8 -6.85 -9.78 -35.24
CA THR A 8 -7.02 -10.75 -34.15
C THR A 8 -5.70 -11.17 -33.52
N ALA A 9 -4.64 -11.35 -34.31
CA ALA A 9 -3.32 -11.72 -33.82
C ALA A 9 -2.68 -10.60 -32.97
N VAL A 10 -2.79 -9.34 -33.41
CA VAL A 10 -2.30 -8.18 -32.66
C VAL A 10 -3.10 -7.96 -31.37
N GLY A 11 -4.43 -8.13 -31.43
CA GLY A 11 -5.30 -8.06 -30.25
C GLY A 11 -4.96 -9.12 -29.20
N TRP A 12 -4.69 -10.36 -29.63
CA TRP A 12 -4.34 -11.46 -28.72
C TRP A 12 -2.96 -11.28 -28.07
N TRP A 13 -1.98 -10.77 -28.82
CA TRP A 13 -0.65 -10.45 -28.29
C TRP A 13 -0.66 -9.27 -27.31
N ALA A 14 -1.45 -8.22 -27.61
CA ALA A 14 -1.63 -7.07 -26.72
C ALA A 14 -2.31 -7.47 -25.39
N ILE A 15 -3.34 -8.32 -25.45
CA ILE A 15 -4.03 -8.86 -24.26
C ILE A 15 -3.11 -9.76 -23.42
N ARG A 16 -2.25 -10.57 -24.05
CA ARG A 16 -1.28 -11.41 -23.31
C ARG A 16 -0.21 -10.57 -22.62
N ARG A 17 0.18 -9.43 -23.20
CA ARG A 17 1.21 -8.56 -22.63
C ARG A 17 0.70 -7.72 -21.46
N THR A 18 -0.59 -7.37 -21.45
CA THR A 18 -1.22 -6.63 -20.36
C THR A 18 -1.62 -7.51 -19.17
N ARG A 19 -1.73 -8.84 -19.35
CA ARG A 19 -2.03 -9.80 -18.28
C ARG A 19 -0.81 -10.33 -17.51
N ARG A 20 0.18 -9.49 -17.20
CA ARG A 20 1.13 -9.82 -16.13
C ARG A 20 0.69 -9.12 -14.85
N PRO A 21 -0.10 -9.77 -13.97
CA PRO A 21 -0.31 -9.24 -12.64
C PRO A 21 1.02 -9.40 -11.90
N ARG A 22 1.79 -8.31 -11.82
CA ARG A 22 2.80 -8.18 -10.78
C ARG A 22 2.07 -7.56 -9.61
N VAL A 23 1.64 -8.39 -8.67
CA VAL A 23 1.29 -7.93 -7.32
C VAL A 23 2.60 -8.01 -6.54
N PRO A 24 3.30 -6.90 -6.29
CA PRO A 24 4.26 -6.88 -5.21
C PRO A 24 3.41 -6.88 -3.93
N THR A 25 3.24 -8.06 -3.33
CA THR A 25 2.88 -8.21 -1.92
C THR A 25 4.03 -7.66 -1.08
N ILE A 26 4.22 -6.33 -1.09
CA ILE A 26 4.75 -5.68 0.11
C ILE A 26 3.72 -6.03 1.20
N ASP A 27 4.17 -6.63 2.29
CA ASP A 27 3.36 -7.43 3.21
C ASP A 27 2.29 -6.60 3.95
N VAL A 28 1.17 -6.31 3.26
CA VAL A 28 -0.01 -5.61 3.81
C VAL A 28 -0.48 -6.27 5.11
N ALA A 29 -0.42 -7.60 5.16
CA ALA A 29 -0.78 -8.37 6.35
C ALA A 29 0.20 -8.12 7.51
N ALA A 30 1.51 -7.98 7.26
CA ALA A 30 2.47 -7.54 8.29
C ALA A 30 2.23 -6.10 8.74
N LYS A 31 2.00 -5.15 7.82
CA LYS A 31 1.71 -3.75 8.20
C LYS A 31 0.45 -3.67 9.08
N LEU A 32 -0.64 -4.36 8.71
CA LEU A 32 -1.87 -4.40 9.51
C LEU A 32 -1.67 -5.05 10.87
N ARG A 33 -0.91 -6.15 10.93
CA ARG A 33 -0.59 -6.85 12.18
C ARG A 33 0.29 -6.01 13.10
N LEU A 34 1.23 -5.26 12.54
CA LEU A 34 2.01 -4.27 13.28
C LEU A 34 1.10 -3.17 13.83
N ALA A 35 0.20 -2.61 13.02
CA ALA A 35 -0.76 -1.61 13.48
C ALA A 35 -1.66 -2.15 14.61
N GLY A 36 -2.11 -3.40 14.54
CA GLY A 36 -2.87 -4.05 15.62
C GLY A 36 -2.04 -4.23 16.91
N THR A 37 -0.76 -4.59 16.78
CA THR A 37 0.16 -4.70 17.92
C THR A 37 0.35 -3.36 18.62
N LEU A 38 0.46 -2.26 17.86
CA LEU A 38 0.61 -0.92 18.40
C LEU A 38 -0.67 -0.42 19.10
N ASP A 39 -1.85 -0.78 18.59
CA ASP A 39 -3.11 -0.50 19.29
C ASP A 39 -3.18 -1.23 20.63
N LEU A 40 -2.78 -2.51 20.67
CA LEU A 40 -2.72 -3.29 21.91
C LEU A 40 -1.70 -2.69 22.89
N LEU A 41 -0.55 -2.25 22.40
CA LEU A 41 0.44 -1.55 23.22
C LEU A 41 -0.16 -0.29 23.83
N ALA A 42 -0.83 0.54 23.02
CA ALA A 42 -1.52 1.73 23.48
C ALA A 42 -2.59 1.41 24.53
N ALA A 43 -3.36 0.33 24.34
CA ALA A 43 -4.36 -0.14 25.30
C ALA A 43 -3.73 -0.56 26.64
N CYS A 44 -2.65 -1.36 26.60
CA CYS A 44 -1.90 -1.76 27.80
C CYS A 44 -1.36 -0.55 28.57
N LEU A 45 -0.77 0.42 27.87
CA LEU A 45 -0.22 1.64 28.48
C LEU A 45 -1.31 2.53 29.08
N ARG A 46 -2.46 2.67 28.42
CA ARG A 46 -3.63 3.39 28.95
C ARG A 46 -4.24 2.69 30.17
N ALA A 47 -4.15 1.36 30.23
CA ALA A 47 -4.54 0.57 31.40
C ALA A 47 -3.53 0.68 32.57
N GLY A 48 -2.40 1.40 32.37
CA GLY A 48 -1.42 1.67 33.42
C GLY A 48 -0.32 0.63 33.54
N LEU A 49 -0.16 -0.29 32.57
CA LEU A 49 0.95 -1.24 32.60
C LEU A 49 2.30 -0.51 32.46
N PRO A 50 3.35 -0.96 33.18
CA PRO A 50 4.71 -0.51 32.92
C PRO A 50 5.11 -0.80 31.47
N VAL A 51 5.92 0.09 30.88
CA VAL A 51 6.31 0.01 29.46
C VAL A 51 6.99 -1.33 29.13
N SER A 52 7.89 -1.82 29.98
CA SER A 52 8.53 -3.12 29.80
C SER A 52 7.52 -4.27 29.75
N SER A 53 6.59 -4.33 30.71
CA SER A 53 5.53 -5.34 30.75
C SER A 53 4.58 -5.24 29.56
N ALA A 54 4.24 -4.03 29.13
CA ALA A 54 3.35 -3.81 27.99
C ALA A 54 3.99 -4.27 26.67
N LEU A 55 5.29 -4.00 26.49
CA LEU A 55 6.04 -4.47 25.30
C LEU A 55 6.14 -5.99 25.24
N ASP A 56 6.42 -6.63 26.37
CA ASP A 56 6.48 -8.09 26.45
C ASP A 56 5.12 -8.73 26.17
N ALA A 57 4.04 -8.16 26.72
CA ALA A 57 2.67 -8.65 26.53
C ALA A 57 2.19 -8.62 25.07
N VAL A 58 2.66 -7.67 24.26
CA VAL A 58 2.25 -7.53 22.84
C VAL A 58 3.25 -8.14 21.86
N ALA A 59 4.41 -8.61 22.33
CA ALA A 59 5.47 -9.06 21.43
C ALA A 59 5.05 -10.24 20.55
N ASP A 60 4.18 -11.12 21.05
CA ASP A 60 3.71 -12.29 20.32
C ASP A 60 2.64 -11.96 19.26
N THR A 61 2.03 -10.77 19.32
CA THR A 61 1.10 -10.31 18.28
C THR A 61 1.82 -9.66 17.11
N ALA A 62 3.09 -9.27 17.30
CA ALA A 62 3.90 -8.58 16.32
C ALA A 62 4.45 -9.51 15.23
N PRO A 63 4.90 -8.95 14.09
CA PRO A 63 5.78 -9.69 13.19
C PRO A 63 7.03 -10.23 13.86
N PRO A 64 7.55 -11.42 13.47
CA PRO A 64 8.58 -12.13 14.24
C PRO A 64 9.79 -11.26 14.62
N GLU A 65 10.34 -10.52 13.64
CA GLU A 65 11.47 -9.60 13.84
C GLU A 65 11.13 -8.45 14.80
N VAL A 66 9.92 -7.90 14.69
CA VAL A 66 9.42 -6.85 15.59
C VAL A 66 9.20 -7.40 17.00
N GLY A 67 8.59 -8.57 17.14
CA GLY A 67 8.34 -9.21 18.43
C GLY A 67 9.65 -9.49 19.19
N GLU A 68 10.69 -9.93 18.48
CA GLU A 68 12.01 -10.13 19.07
C GLU A 68 12.63 -8.82 19.58
N ALA A 69 12.55 -7.75 18.78
CA ALA A 69 13.01 -6.43 19.22
C ALA A 69 12.21 -5.88 20.41
N LEU A 70 10.89 -6.08 20.44
CA LEU A 70 10.03 -5.67 21.55
C LEU A 70 10.41 -6.41 22.84
N ARG A 71 10.62 -7.74 22.80
CA ARG A 71 11.10 -8.53 23.95
C ARG A 71 12.48 -8.09 24.42
N SER A 72 13.40 -7.85 23.48
CA SER A 72 14.75 -7.36 23.79
C SER A 72 14.69 -6.01 24.51
N THR A 73 13.91 -5.07 23.98
CA THR A 73 13.68 -3.75 24.62
C THR A 73 13.00 -3.89 25.97
N ALA A 74 11.99 -4.76 26.11
CA ALA A 74 11.33 -5.03 27.38
C ALA A 74 12.32 -5.52 28.45
N GLY A 75 13.17 -6.49 28.12
CA GLY A 75 14.21 -7.00 29.01
C GLY A 75 15.24 -5.93 29.39
N LEU A 76 15.70 -5.13 28.42
CA LEU A 76 16.64 -4.04 28.67
C LEU A 76 16.05 -2.95 29.59
N LEU A 77 14.77 -2.61 29.43
CA LEU A 77 14.06 -1.69 30.31
C LEU A 77 13.88 -2.29 31.72
N ALA A 78 13.54 -3.57 31.81
CA ALA A 78 13.40 -4.27 33.09
C ALA A 78 14.72 -4.35 33.89
N LEU A 79 15.86 -4.42 33.18
CA LEU A 79 17.20 -4.34 33.77
C LEU A 79 17.64 -2.91 34.12
N GLY A 80 16.81 -1.89 33.87
CA GLY A 80 17.12 -0.49 34.18
C GLY A 80 18.15 0.15 33.25
N SER A 81 18.33 -0.39 32.04
CA SER A 81 19.24 0.23 31.06
C SER A 81 18.74 1.62 30.62
N GLY A 82 19.68 2.50 30.25
CA GLY A 82 19.34 3.84 29.75
C GLY A 82 18.46 3.79 28.50
N PRO A 83 17.53 4.76 28.32
CA PRO A 83 16.49 4.70 27.30
C PRO A 83 17.04 4.58 25.88
N GLU A 84 18.15 5.23 25.54
CA GLU A 84 18.78 5.13 24.22
C GLU A 84 19.25 3.71 23.91
N ARG A 85 19.82 3.02 24.90
CA ARG A 85 20.28 1.64 24.77
C ARG A 85 19.10 0.67 24.74
N ALA A 86 18.12 0.88 25.62
CA ALA A 86 16.96 0.00 25.73
C ALA A 86 16.15 -0.07 24.43
N TRP A 87 16.00 1.06 23.74
CA TRP A 87 15.23 1.18 22.50
C TRP A 87 16.04 0.93 21.22
N SER A 88 17.34 0.60 21.33
CA SER A 88 18.19 0.29 20.17
C SER A 88 17.64 -0.85 19.28
N PRO A 89 17.12 -1.98 19.83
CA PRO A 89 16.59 -3.07 19.01
C PRO A 89 15.38 -2.64 18.15
N VAL A 90 14.45 -1.89 18.72
CA VAL A 90 13.28 -1.38 17.99
C VAL A 90 13.70 -0.34 16.95
N ARG A 91 14.68 0.52 17.28
CA ARG A 91 15.19 1.54 16.34
C ARG A 91 15.88 0.95 15.12
N SER A 92 16.50 -0.23 15.22
CA SER A 92 17.12 -0.89 14.07
C SER A 92 16.12 -1.42 13.04
N ILE A 93 14.84 -1.55 13.40
CA ILE A 93 13.82 -2.02 12.48
C ILE A 93 13.31 -0.83 11.62
N PRO A 94 13.35 -0.95 10.27
CA PRO A 94 12.79 0.05 9.38
C PRO A 94 11.32 0.36 9.68
N GLY A 95 10.95 1.64 9.76
CA GLY A 95 9.58 2.08 10.07
C GLY A 95 9.24 2.17 11.55
N LEU A 96 10.09 1.68 12.47
CA LEU A 96 9.87 1.76 13.93
C LEU A 96 10.76 2.79 14.64
N GLY A 97 11.60 3.50 13.89
CA GLY A 97 12.48 4.54 14.44
C GLY A 97 11.70 5.66 15.15
N GLU A 98 10.55 6.06 14.62
CA GLU A 98 9.71 7.09 15.25
C GLU A 98 9.08 6.62 16.55
N LEU A 99 8.69 5.34 16.64
CA LEU A 99 8.19 4.75 17.89
C LEU A 99 9.25 4.79 18.97
N ALA A 100 10.48 4.34 18.65
CA ALA A 100 11.60 4.36 19.58
C ALA A 100 11.95 5.78 20.02
N ALA A 101 11.96 6.74 19.08
CA ALA A 101 12.21 8.15 19.39
C ALA A 101 11.10 8.75 20.28
N ALA A 102 9.84 8.43 20.01
CA ALA A 102 8.72 8.85 20.84
C ALA A 102 8.84 8.29 22.25
N ALA A 103 9.12 6.99 22.40
CA ALA A 103 9.28 6.34 23.69
C ALA A 103 10.37 6.98 24.55
N ILE A 104 11.51 7.35 23.95
CA ILE A 104 12.60 8.03 24.66
C ILE A 104 12.14 9.41 25.16
N ARG A 105 11.47 10.20 24.30
CA ARG A 105 10.92 11.52 24.67
C ARG A 105 9.83 11.43 25.73
N THR A 106 9.01 10.39 25.70
CA THR A 106 7.88 10.18 26.61
C THR A 106 8.20 9.23 27.75
N SER A 107 9.48 8.96 28.03
CA SER A 107 9.92 7.99 29.05
C SER A 107 9.33 8.22 30.45
N ARG A 108 8.92 9.46 30.77
CA ARG A 108 8.23 9.82 32.02
C ARG A 108 6.70 9.67 31.99
N SER A 109 6.08 9.44 30.83
CA SER A 109 4.63 9.40 30.66
C SER A 109 4.19 8.26 29.73
N GLY A 110 3.65 7.19 30.33
CA GLY A 110 3.06 6.07 29.60
C GLY A 110 1.85 6.49 28.76
N ALA A 111 1.07 7.47 29.20
CA ALA A 111 -0.06 8.00 28.44
C ALA A 111 0.38 8.71 27.15
N ALA A 112 1.45 9.51 27.21
CA ALA A 112 2.01 10.14 26.01
C ALA A 112 2.59 9.09 25.05
N PHE A 113 3.22 8.03 25.58
CA PHE A 113 3.69 6.93 24.75
C PHE A 113 2.55 6.16 24.09
N ALA A 114 1.44 5.94 24.81
CA ALA A 114 0.25 5.30 24.26
C ALA A 114 -0.33 6.08 23.07
N THR A 115 -0.37 7.41 23.15
CA THR A 115 -0.79 8.27 22.04
C THR A 115 0.15 8.15 20.86
N ALA A 116 1.47 8.14 21.08
CA ALA A 116 2.43 7.96 19.99
C ALA A 116 2.29 6.59 19.30
N ALA A 117 2.06 5.52 20.06
CA ALA A 117 1.84 4.19 19.50
C ALA A 117 0.54 4.13 18.67
N ALA A 118 -0.55 4.71 19.17
CA ALA A 118 -1.83 4.79 18.45
C ALA A 118 -1.71 5.61 17.14
N ASN A 119 -1.03 6.76 17.18
CA ASN A 119 -0.82 7.59 16.00
C ASN A 119 0.01 6.85 14.93
N LEU A 120 1.02 6.08 15.34
CA LEU A 120 1.80 5.27 14.39
C LEU A 120 0.95 4.14 13.80
N ALA A 121 0.05 3.55 14.58
CA ALA A 121 -0.88 2.54 14.08
C ALA A 121 -1.87 3.12 13.04
N GLU A 122 -2.36 4.33 13.27
CA GLU A 122 -3.18 5.08 12.31
C GLU A 122 -2.39 5.40 11.03
N LEU A 123 -1.17 5.92 11.16
CA LEU A 123 -0.30 6.21 10.01
C LEU A 123 -0.08 4.98 9.11
N LEU A 124 0.16 3.80 9.71
CA LEU A 124 0.31 2.56 8.95
C LEU A 124 -0.96 2.16 8.19
N ARG A 125 -2.15 2.44 8.74
CA ARG A 125 -3.43 2.18 8.07
C ARG A 125 -3.68 3.18 6.96
N ASP A 126 -3.36 4.45 7.17
CA ASP A 126 -3.49 5.51 6.17
C ASP A 126 -2.56 5.25 4.97
N GLU A 127 -1.30 4.88 5.20
CA GLU A 127 -0.38 4.47 4.14
C GLU A 127 -0.97 3.33 3.29
N LEU A 128 -1.54 2.31 3.94
CA LEU A 128 -2.16 1.18 3.25
C LEU A 128 -3.39 1.61 2.45
N ALA A 129 -4.19 2.54 2.96
CA ALA A 129 -5.35 3.09 2.26
C ALA A 129 -4.93 3.88 1.02
N THR A 130 -3.93 4.76 1.14
CA THR A 130 -3.35 5.51 0.02
C THR A 130 -2.77 4.57 -1.04
N GLU A 131 -2.01 3.55 -0.64
CA GLU A 131 -1.50 2.55 -1.58
C GLU A 131 -2.63 1.76 -2.28
N ALA A 132 -3.76 1.53 -1.61
CA ALA A 132 -4.91 0.85 -2.20
C ALA A 132 -5.64 1.76 -3.20
N GLU A 133 -5.78 3.04 -2.89
CA GLU A 133 -6.39 4.05 -3.77
C GLU A 133 -5.57 4.22 -5.05
N GLU A 134 -4.25 4.37 -4.96
CA GLU A 134 -3.36 4.43 -6.12
C GLU A 134 -3.50 3.19 -7.02
N ARG A 135 -3.65 2.01 -6.42
CA ARG A 135 -3.84 0.76 -7.17
C ARG A 135 -5.21 0.75 -7.87
N ALA A 136 -6.25 1.29 -7.23
CA ALA A 136 -7.58 1.40 -7.82
C ALA A 136 -7.61 2.37 -9.02
N GLU A 137 -6.96 3.53 -8.91
CA GLU A 137 -6.85 4.49 -10.02
C GLU A 137 -6.13 3.90 -11.23
N ARG A 138 -5.00 3.22 -11.00
CA ARG A 138 -4.25 2.54 -12.06
C ARG A 138 -5.05 1.41 -12.71
N ALA A 139 -5.87 0.70 -11.93
CA ALA A 139 -6.79 -0.29 -12.46
C ALA A 139 -7.86 0.34 -13.37
N GLY A 140 -8.41 1.49 -12.99
CA GLY A 140 -9.35 2.26 -13.82
C GLY A 140 -8.78 2.60 -15.20
N VAL A 141 -7.54 3.12 -15.25
CA VAL A 141 -6.86 3.41 -16.52
C VAL A 141 -6.61 2.13 -17.32
N ALA A 142 -6.15 1.06 -16.67
CA ALA A 142 -5.90 -0.22 -17.33
C ALA A 142 -7.18 -0.84 -17.91
N LEU A 143 -8.35 -0.59 -17.32
CA LEU A 143 -9.64 -1.04 -17.81
C LEU A 143 -10.20 -0.16 -18.94
N ALA A 144 -10.01 1.17 -18.85
CA ALA A 144 -10.46 2.11 -19.89
C ALA A 144 -9.69 1.95 -21.21
N LEU A 145 -8.40 1.59 -21.15
CA LEU A 145 -7.53 1.42 -22.31
C LEU A 145 -8.08 0.41 -23.36
N PRO A 146 -8.41 -0.85 -23.01
CA PRO A 146 -8.98 -1.80 -23.97
C PRO A 146 -10.35 -1.39 -24.49
N VAL A 147 -11.19 -0.73 -23.68
CA VAL A 147 -12.50 -0.23 -24.13
C VAL A 147 -12.32 0.86 -25.18
N GLY A 148 -11.46 1.85 -24.91
CA GLY A 148 -11.15 2.92 -25.86
C GLY A 148 -10.54 2.41 -27.17
N LEU A 149 -9.63 1.43 -27.08
CA LEU A 149 -8.99 0.81 -28.24
C LEU A 149 -9.98 -0.02 -29.09
N CYS A 150 -11.04 -0.56 -28.47
CA CYS A 150 -12.11 -1.26 -29.17
C CYS A 150 -13.14 -0.28 -29.81
N PHE A 151 -13.35 0.89 -29.21
CA PHE A 151 -14.31 1.88 -29.71
C PHE A 151 -13.77 2.69 -30.90
N LEU A 152 -12.47 2.95 -30.93
CA LEU A 152 -11.81 3.72 -32.00
C LEU A 152 -12.03 3.15 -33.42
N PRO A 153 -11.84 1.85 -33.70
CA PRO A 153 -12.12 1.29 -35.03
C PRO A 153 -13.61 1.28 -35.37
N ALA A 154 -14.49 1.03 -34.39
CA ALA A 154 -15.93 1.06 -34.59
C ALA A 154 -16.41 2.47 -34.98
N PHE A 155 -15.94 3.50 -34.28
CA PHE A 155 -16.24 4.91 -34.58
C PHE A 155 -15.75 5.31 -35.97
N PHE A 156 -14.56 4.86 -36.38
CA PHE A 156 -14.03 5.15 -37.71
C PHE A 156 -14.90 4.54 -38.82
N CYS A 157 -15.26 3.26 -38.70
CA CYS A 157 -16.08 2.57 -39.69
C CYS A 157 -17.51 3.10 -39.76
N LEU A 158 -18.12 3.42 -38.62
CA LEU A 158 -19.53 3.81 -38.55
C LEU A 158 -19.76 5.33 -38.67
N GLY A 159 -18.82 6.16 -38.24
CA GLY A 159 -18.97 7.62 -38.21
C GLY A 159 -18.20 8.33 -39.33
N VAL A 160 -16.88 8.15 -39.38
CA VAL A 160 -16.01 8.95 -40.25
C VAL A 160 -16.06 8.48 -41.70
N LEU A 161 -15.95 7.17 -41.93
CA LEU A 161 -15.91 6.58 -43.26
C LEU A 161 -17.10 6.98 -44.16
N PRO A 162 -18.38 6.88 -43.73
CA PRO A 162 -19.51 7.25 -44.59
C PRO A 162 -19.56 8.75 -44.90
N ILE A 163 -19.13 9.62 -43.98
CA ILE A 163 -19.12 11.07 -44.20
C ILE A 163 -18.06 11.44 -45.24
N VAL A 164 -16.85 10.90 -45.13
CA VAL A 164 -15.77 11.14 -46.10
C VAL A 164 -16.17 10.66 -47.48
N LEU A 165 -16.76 9.48 -47.59
CA LEU A 165 -17.28 8.94 -48.86
C LEU A 165 -18.39 9.84 -49.43
N GLY A 166 -19.31 10.33 -48.60
CA GLY A 166 -20.36 11.24 -49.00
C GLY A 166 -19.85 12.61 -49.48
N LEU A 167 -18.80 13.14 -48.85
CA LEU A 167 -18.17 14.41 -49.26
C LEU A 167 -17.39 14.25 -50.56
N ALA A 168 -16.62 13.17 -50.69
CA ALA A 168 -15.87 12.85 -51.91
C ALA A 168 -16.82 12.70 -53.11
N ALA A 169 -17.97 12.04 -52.91
CA ALA A 169 -19.00 11.91 -53.95
C ALA A 169 -19.64 13.25 -54.36
N ARG A 170 -19.70 14.25 -53.46
CA ARG A 170 -20.26 15.59 -53.75
C ARG A 170 -19.25 16.54 -54.39
N LEU A 171 -17.95 16.37 -54.14
CA LEU A 171 -16.88 17.20 -54.69
C LEU A 171 -16.28 16.62 -55.99
N GLY A 172 -16.38 15.31 -56.20
CA GLY A 172 -15.96 14.61 -57.41
C GLY A 172 -16.73 14.89 -58.72
N PRO A 173 -17.96 15.46 -58.77
CA PRO A 173 -18.63 15.77 -60.04
C PRO A 173 -18.17 17.08 -60.71
N LEU A 174 -17.14 17.75 -60.17
CA LEU A 174 -16.67 19.07 -60.64
C LEU A 174 -15.29 19.05 -61.31
N PHE A 175 -14.75 17.88 -61.66
CA PHE A 175 -13.61 17.72 -62.57
C PHE A 175 -13.96 16.79 -63.73
#